data_AF-A0A3R5Q2P0-F1
#
_entry.id   AF-A0A3R5Q2P0-F1
#
_cell.length_a   1.000
_cell.length_b   1.000
_cell.length_c   1.000
_cell.angle_alpha   90.00
_cell.angle_beta   90.00
_cell.angle_gamma   90.00
#
_symmetry.space_group_name_H-M   'P 1'
#
loop_
_entity.id
_entity.type
_entity.pdbx_description
1 polymer ?
#
loop_
_entity_poly.entity_id
_entity_poly.type
_entity_poly.pdbx_seq_one_letter_code
_entity_poly.pdbx_strand_id
1 'polypeptide(L)'
;NANGYNFNISTYDEFNYKCIIGTGAYSNGNIEAVAIRVSESQITCQVPLRSYELPESGILEASLRVTWGGGAEIENDGMTVYLYSCYKMAHGDCSLCKNFEQSRVSLNCQWCDNPLQCQYKDHCSAVGAIASCPGPHIDTVTPRVGHVYGGTIVTIKGRNLGAEFVDVKNNVTIAGVACYPVSGLYKPAREIVCILGASDAGVKKGHVLVLNKTFHNIEFQYMNPILQRVTPNKRAVSGGAILTLHGNPIYLGTSLEVTVNDKVCNITRFLMLKKRKT
;
A
#
# COMPACT_ATOMS: atom_id res chain seq x y z
N ASN A 1 -6.37 -28.66 -4.08
CA ASN A 1 -5.75 -30.00 -3.99
C ASN A 1 -4.71 -29.96 -2.90
N ALA A 2 -4.71 -30.95 -2.01
CA ALA A 2 -3.69 -31.15 -1.00
C ALA A 2 -2.99 -32.49 -1.27
N ASN A 3 -1.67 -32.49 -1.20
CA ASN A 3 -0.86 -33.69 -1.33
C ASN A 3 -0.48 -34.17 0.07
N GLY A 4 -0.39 -35.48 0.25
CA GLY A 4 -0.03 -36.12 1.50
C GLY A 4 0.40 -37.56 1.26
N TYR A 5 0.39 -38.38 2.32
CA TYR A 5 0.83 -39.76 2.26
C TYR A 5 -0.16 -40.66 3.00
N ASN A 6 -0.40 -41.86 2.47
CA ASN A 6 -1.21 -42.91 3.08
C ASN A 6 -2.64 -42.48 3.47
N PHE A 7 -3.33 -41.71 2.63
CA PHE A 7 -4.75 -41.44 2.84
C PHE A 7 -5.55 -42.75 2.78
N ASN A 8 -6.17 -43.10 3.90
CA ASN A 8 -7.03 -44.27 4.07
C ASN A 8 -8.23 -44.29 3.10
N ILE A 9 -8.54 -45.48 2.60
CA ILE A 9 -9.78 -45.77 1.87
C ILE A 9 -10.86 -46.07 2.91
N SER A 10 -12.01 -45.39 2.83
CA SER A 10 -13.18 -45.79 3.60
C SER A 10 -14.08 -46.68 2.76
N THR A 11 -14.52 -47.80 3.34
CA THR A 11 -15.46 -48.73 2.70
C THR A 11 -16.92 -48.31 2.84
N TYR A 12 -17.21 -47.24 3.60
CA TYR A 12 -18.58 -46.87 3.99
C TYR A 12 -19.04 -45.48 3.53
N ASP A 13 -18.14 -44.57 3.14
CA ASP A 13 -18.52 -43.27 2.56
C ASP A 13 -17.36 -42.61 1.79
N GLU A 14 -17.62 -42.08 0.60
CA GLU A 14 -16.62 -41.39 -0.23
C GLU A 14 -16.25 -39.99 0.31
N PHE A 15 -17.05 -39.46 1.24
CA PHE A 15 -16.92 -38.10 1.81
C PHE A 15 -16.37 -38.06 3.23
N ASN A 16 -15.57 -39.06 3.62
CA ASN A 16 -15.04 -39.17 4.99
C ASN A 16 -13.95 -38.17 5.35
N TYR A 17 -13.42 -37.41 4.38
CA TYR A 17 -12.46 -36.35 4.62
C TYR A 17 -13.16 -34.98 4.64
N LYS A 18 -12.71 -34.11 5.55
CA LYS A 18 -13.12 -32.70 5.57
C LYS A 18 -11.92 -31.79 5.72
N CYS A 19 -11.88 -30.73 4.94
CA CYS A 19 -10.95 -29.63 5.11
C CYS A 19 -11.60 -28.56 5.98
N ILE A 20 -10.87 -28.13 7.00
CA ILE A 20 -11.27 -27.08 7.95
C ILE A 20 -10.31 -25.92 7.75
N ILE A 21 -10.81 -24.83 7.18
CA ILE A 21 -10.02 -23.61 6.97
C ILE A 21 -10.33 -22.63 8.11
N GLY A 22 -9.33 -22.43 8.97
CA GLY A 22 -9.40 -21.50 10.09
C GLY A 22 -8.99 -20.10 9.66
N THR A 23 -9.97 -19.23 9.56
CA THR A 23 -9.91 -17.81 9.11
C THR A 23 -9.76 -16.81 10.27
N GLY A 24 -9.69 -17.31 11.52
CA GLY A 24 -9.61 -16.49 12.72
C GLY A 24 -10.86 -15.61 12.89
N ALA A 25 -10.65 -14.33 13.20
CA ALA A 25 -11.74 -13.38 13.45
C ALA A 25 -12.47 -12.90 12.17
N TYR A 26 -11.99 -13.24 10.98
CA TYR A 26 -12.54 -12.75 9.71
C TYR A 26 -13.74 -13.55 9.19
N SER A 27 -14.18 -14.61 9.88
CA SER A 27 -15.50 -15.17 9.64
C SER A 27 -16.14 -15.67 10.91
N ASN A 28 -17.46 -15.82 10.88
CA ASN A 28 -18.26 -16.43 11.94
C ASN A 28 -18.01 -17.95 12.04
N GLY A 29 -16.77 -18.34 12.31
CA GLY A 29 -16.31 -19.73 12.40
C GLY A 29 -15.47 -20.20 11.22
N ASN A 30 -15.04 -21.46 11.29
CA ASN A 30 -14.22 -22.10 10.26
C ASN A 30 -15.01 -22.31 8.96
N ILE A 31 -14.31 -22.30 7.82
CA ILE A 31 -14.88 -22.75 6.56
C ILE A 31 -14.67 -24.27 6.50
N GLU A 32 -15.77 -25.01 6.59
CA GLU A 32 -15.75 -26.45 6.40
C GLU A 32 -16.04 -26.80 4.95
N ALA A 33 -15.24 -27.69 4.39
CA ALA A 33 -15.36 -28.18 3.04
C ALA A 33 -15.25 -29.71 3.05
N VAL A 34 -16.18 -30.38 2.39
CA VAL A 34 -16.05 -31.82 2.13
C VAL A 34 -14.82 -32.04 1.24
N ALA A 35 -14.08 -33.11 1.48
CA ALA A 35 -12.91 -33.45 0.69
C ALA A 35 -13.06 -34.84 0.08
N ILE A 36 -12.69 -34.93 -1.20
CA ILE A 36 -12.71 -36.17 -1.97
C ILE A 36 -11.28 -36.71 -2.02
N ARG A 37 -11.10 -37.98 -1.67
CA ARG A 37 -9.83 -38.67 -1.86
C ARG A 37 -9.66 -39.04 -3.33
N VAL A 38 -8.62 -38.50 -3.96
CA VAL A 38 -8.29 -38.79 -5.36
C VAL A 38 -7.36 -40.01 -5.45
N SER A 39 -6.41 -40.12 -4.52
CA SER A 39 -5.47 -41.24 -4.43
C SER A 39 -5.00 -41.42 -2.98
N GLU A 40 -4.08 -42.35 -2.74
CA GLU A 40 -3.40 -42.49 -1.43
C GLU A 40 -2.54 -41.29 -1.06
N SER A 41 -2.24 -40.40 -2.00
CA SER A 41 -1.37 -39.25 -1.82
C SER A 41 -2.03 -37.92 -2.14
N GLN A 42 -3.31 -37.91 -2.52
CA GLN A 42 -4.01 -36.69 -2.91
C GLN A 42 -5.46 -36.66 -2.47
N ILE A 43 -5.86 -35.51 -1.92
CA ILE A 43 -7.25 -35.15 -1.66
C ILE A 43 -7.59 -33.80 -2.29
N THR A 44 -8.87 -33.59 -2.59
CA THR A 44 -9.40 -32.34 -3.12
C THR A 44 -10.52 -31.82 -2.23
N CYS A 45 -10.29 -30.69 -1.56
CA CYS A 45 -11.30 -29.96 -0.81
C CYS A 45 -12.27 -29.25 -1.76
N GLN A 46 -13.57 -29.49 -1.60
CA GLN A 46 -14.65 -28.80 -2.30
C GLN A 46 -15.08 -27.56 -1.51
N VAL A 47 -14.25 -26.52 -1.57
CA VAL A 47 -14.51 -25.27 -0.83
C VAL A 47 -15.77 -24.59 -1.40
N PRO A 48 -16.74 -24.18 -0.56
CA PRO A 48 -17.96 -23.55 -1.04
C PRO A 48 -17.70 -22.28 -1.84
N LEU A 49 -18.37 -22.14 -2.99
CA LEU A 49 -18.33 -20.93 -3.81
C LEU A 49 -19.28 -19.88 -3.24
N ARG A 50 -18.80 -19.05 -2.32
CA ARG A 50 -19.55 -17.94 -1.72
C ARG A 50 -18.62 -16.76 -1.40
N SER A 51 -19.21 -15.62 -1.04
CA SER A 51 -18.44 -14.48 -0.56
C SER A 51 -17.90 -14.75 0.84
N TYR A 52 -16.61 -14.46 1.01
CA TYR A 52 -15.91 -14.52 2.29
C TYR A 52 -15.50 -13.11 2.70
N GLU A 53 -15.60 -12.83 3.99
CA GLU A 53 -15.05 -11.61 4.57
C GLU A 53 -13.51 -11.68 4.52
N LEU A 54 -12.90 -10.60 4.05
CA LEU A 54 -11.46 -10.49 3.86
C LEU A 54 -10.99 -9.14 4.42
N PRO A 55 -9.73 -9.07 4.91
CA PRO A 55 -9.10 -7.81 5.28
C PRO A 55 -9.12 -6.78 4.14
N GLU A 56 -8.87 -5.51 4.46
CA GLU A 56 -8.78 -4.45 3.44
C GLU A 56 -7.67 -4.70 2.41
N SER A 57 -6.61 -5.43 2.78
CA SER A 57 -5.56 -5.87 1.86
C SER A 57 -6.07 -6.80 0.75
N GLY A 58 -7.26 -7.39 0.92
CA GLY A 58 -7.84 -8.33 -0.02
C GLY A 58 -7.24 -9.73 0.00
N ILE A 59 -6.34 -10.02 0.94
CA ILE A 59 -5.71 -11.33 1.14
C ILE A 59 -5.75 -11.70 2.62
N LEU A 60 -6.14 -12.94 2.91
CA LEU A 60 -6.19 -13.53 4.23
C LEU A 60 -5.37 -14.81 4.24
N GLU A 61 -4.37 -14.85 5.12
CA GLU A 61 -3.64 -16.06 5.48
C GLU A 61 -4.49 -16.88 6.46
N ALA A 62 -4.79 -18.13 6.12
CA ALA A 62 -5.66 -18.99 6.91
C ALA A 62 -5.02 -20.36 7.13
N SER A 63 -5.22 -20.91 8.33
CA SER A 63 -4.79 -22.28 8.63
C SER A 63 -5.66 -23.29 7.88
N LEU A 64 -5.07 -24.35 7.35
CA LEU A 64 -5.80 -25.49 6.80
C LEU A 64 -5.57 -26.68 7.73
N ARG A 65 -6.63 -27.38 8.11
CA ARG A 65 -6.59 -28.69 8.77
C ARG A 65 -7.41 -29.70 7.97
N VAL A 66 -7.05 -30.98 8.05
CA VAL A 66 -7.80 -32.06 7.41
C VAL A 66 -8.25 -33.03 8.49
N THR A 67 -9.52 -33.39 8.48
CA THR A 67 -10.08 -34.40 9.38
C THR A 67 -10.58 -35.60 8.60
N TRP A 68 -10.60 -36.76 9.26
CA TRP A 68 -11.07 -38.03 8.71
C TRP A 68 -11.99 -38.76 9.71
N GLY A 69 -12.90 -39.59 9.19
CA GLY A 69 -13.60 -40.60 10.00
C GLY A 69 -14.41 -40.06 11.16
N GLY A 70 -15.07 -38.90 10.99
CA GLY A 70 -15.94 -38.30 12.02
C GLY A 70 -15.27 -37.27 12.93
N GLY A 71 -14.03 -36.87 12.67
CA GLY A 71 -13.40 -35.70 13.31
C GLY A 71 -11.95 -35.87 13.74
N ALA A 72 -11.32 -37.01 13.47
CA ALA A 72 -9.91 -37.21 13.75
C ALA A 72 -9.06 -36.32 12.83
N GLU A 73 -8.25 -35.44 13.40
CA GLU A 73 -7.34 -34.58 12.64
C GLU A 73 -6.15 -35.39 12.12
N ILE A 74 -5.82 -35.20 10.85
CA ILE A 74 -4.65 -35.80 10.21
C ILE A 74 -3.45 -34.91 10.50
N GLU A 75 -2.32 -35.54 10.78
CA GLU A 75 -1.05 -34.84 10.99
C GLU A 75 -0.75 -33.89 9.82
N ASN A 76 -0.43 -32.66 10.19
CA ASN A 76 -0.27 -31.56 9.27
C ASN A 76 0.72 -30.57 9.89
N ASP A 77 1.85 -30.34 9.22
CA ASP A 77 2.94 -29.46 9.65
C ASP A 77 2.58 -27.96 9.50
N GLY A 78 1.38 -27.56 9.94
CA GLY A 78 0.94 -26.17 9.91
C GLY A 78 0.73 -25.63 8.50
N MET A 79 0.01 -26.37 7.64
CA MET A 79 -0.35 -25.88 6.30
C MET A 79 -1.17 -24.58 6.35
N THR A 80 -0.78 -23.66 5.49
CA THR A 80 -1.45 -22.38 5.28
C THR A 80 -2.06 -22.32 3.88
N VAL A 81 -3.26 -21.76 3.79
CA VAL A 81 -3.92 -21.38 2.53
C VAL A 81 -4.21 -19.90 2.52
N TYR A 82 -4.31 -19.32 1.32
CA TYR A 82 -4.63 -17.91 1.15
C TYR A 82 -6.01 -17.76 0.52
N LEU A 83 -6.92 -17.10 1.22
CA LEU A 83 -8.14 -16.59 0.61
C LEU A 83 -7.86 -15.19 0.07
N TYR A 84 -8.22 -14.93 -1.18
CA TYR A 84 -7.94 -13.64 -1.79
C TYR A 84 -9.07 -13.17 -2.69
N SER A 85 -9.09 -11.86 -2.96
CA SER A 85 -9.98 -11.22 -3.92
C SER A 85 -9.17 -10.33 -4.84
N CYS A 86 -9.14 -10.67 -6.13
CA CYS A 86 -8.50 -9.86 -7.17
C CYS A 86 -8.96 -8.39 -7.13
N TYR A 87 -10.27 -8.19 -6.94
CA TYR A 87 -10.87 -6.86 -6.83
C TYR A 87 -10.28 -6.05 -5.66
N LYS A 88 -10.28 -6.64 -4.44
CA LYS A 88 -9.79 -5.95 -3.25
C LYS A 88 -8.28 -5.70 -3.32
N MET A 89 -7.50 -6.71 -3.73
CA MET A 89 -6.04 -6.61 -3.85
C MET A 89 -5.61 -5.56 -4.87
N ALA A 90 -6.36 -5.41 -5.96
CA ALA A 90 -6.05 -4.41 -6.98
C ALA A 90 -6.44 -2.99 -6.56
N HIS A 91 -7.23 -2.82 -5.49
CA HIS A 91 -7.73 -1.53 -5.03
C HIS A 91 -8.38 -0.68 -6.14
N GLY A 92 -9.03 -1.34 -7.11
CA GLY A 92 -9.62 -0.70 -8.28
C GLY A 92 -8.61 -0.11 -9.28
N ASP A 93 -7.34 -0.50 -9.19
CA ASP A 93 -6.26 -0.02 -10.06
C ASP A 93 -5.94 -1.01 -11.18
N CYS A 94 -6.02 -0.52 -12.41
CA CYS A 94 -5.75 -1.34 -13.60
C CYS A 94 -4.29 -1.80 -13.63
N SER A 95 -3.35 -0.89 -13.39
CA SER A 95 -1.92 -1.21 -13.49
C SER A 95 -1.50 -2.26 -12.46
N LEU A 96 -2.09 -2.21 -11.25
CA LEU A 96 -1.86 -3.21 -10.22
C LEU A 96 -2.47 -4.57 -10.59
N CYS A 97 -3.68 -4.58 -11.16
CA CYS A 97 -4.28 -5.82 -11.67
C CYS A 97 -3.44 -6.45 -12.81
N LYS A 98 -2.92 -5.63 -13.72
CA LYS A 98 -2.01 -6.09 -14.79
C LYS A 98 -0.71 -6.67 -14.25
N ASN A 99 -0.17 -6.13 -13.16
CA ASN A 99 0.94 -6.76 -12.49
C ASN A 99 0.57 -8.14 -11.93
N PHE A 100 -0.64 -8.35 -11.42
CA PHE A 100 -1.07 -9.69 -11.02
C PHE A 100 -1.17 -10.64 -12.22
N GLU A 101 -1.71 -10.18 -13.35
CA GLU A 101 -1.78 -10.96 -14.60
C GLU A 101 -0.40 -11.43 -15.08
N GLN A 102 0.63 -10.58 -14.97
CA GLN A 102 1.95 -10.82 -15.57
C GLN A 102 2.95 -11.43 -14.59
N SER A 103 2.98 -10.94 -13.34
CA SER A 103 3.96 -11.31 -12.33
C SER A 103 3.43 -12.30 -11.29
N ARG A 104 2.10 -12.50 -11.20
CA ARG A 104 1.45 -13.40 -10.23
C ARG A 104 0.40 -14.29 -10.89
N VAL A 105 0.79 -14.97 -11.97
CA VAL A 105 -0.08 -15.80 -12.82
C VAL A 105 -0.93 -16.80 -12.02
N SER A 106 -0.42 -17.33 -10.90
CA SER A 106 -1.17 -18.27 -10.04
C SER A 106 -2.41 -17.68 -9.36
N LEU A 107 -2.51 -16.36 -9.25
CA LEU A 107 -3.72 -15.68 -8.75
C LEU A 107 -4.86 -15.67 -9.78
N ASN A 108 -4.55 -15.95 -11.06
CA ASN A 108 -5.52 -15.92 -12.17
C ASN A 108 -6.40 -14.65 -12.14
N CYS A 109 -5.85 -13.51 -11.74
CA CYS A 109 -6.56 -12.24 -11.79
C CYS A 109 -6.51 -11.66 -13.20
N GLN A 110 -7.52 -10.89 -13.58
CA GLN A 110 -7.64 -10.23 -14.87
C GLN A 110 -8.42 -8.92 -14.76
N TRP A 111 -7.96 -7.87 -15.44
CA TRP A 111 -8.68 -6.61 -15.57
C TRP A 111 -9.73 -6.73 -16.68
N CYS A 112 -11.00 -6.67 -16.26
CA CYS A 112 -12.17 -6.83 -17.10
C CYS A 112 -12.78 -5.48 -17.50
N ASP A 113 -13.54 -5.45 -18.59
CA ASP A 113 -14.28 -4.29 -19.10
C ASP A 113 -15.69 -4.15 -18.51
N ASN A 114 -16.33 -5.28 -18.20
CA ASN A 114 -17.68 -5.33 -17.67
C ASN A 114 -17.82 -6.35 -16.52
N PRO A 115 -17.88 -5.88 -15.27
CA PRO A 115 -17.55 -4.53 -14.82
C PRO A 115 -16.07 -4.17 -15.06
N LEU A 116 -15.80 -2.86 -15.21
CA LEU A 116 -14.46 -2.30 -15.38
C LEU A 116 -13.63 -2.42 -14.09
N GLN A 117 -13.16 -3.63 -13.79
CA GLN A 117 -12.48 -3.95 -12.53
C GLN A 117 -11.63 -5.21 -12.63
N CYS A 118 -10.76 -5.42 -11.62
CA CYS A 118 -9.98 -6.65 -11.49
C CYS A 118 -10.84 -7.80 -10.96
N GLN A 119 -10.90 -8.91 -11.69
CA GLN A 119 -11.67 -10.11 -11.33
C GLN A 119 -10.82 -11.37 -11.45
N TYR A 120 -11.35 -12.48 -10.95
CA TYR A 120 -10.82 -13.79 -11.29
C TYR A 120 -11.11 -14.07 -12.78
N LYS A 121 -10.14 -14.62 -13.51
CA LYS A 121 -10.14 -14.79 -14.97
C LYS A 121 -11.42 -15.45 -15.49
N ASP A 122 -11.87 -16.51 -14.82
CA ASP A 122 -13.07 -17.26 -15.26
C ASP A 122 -14.38 -16.48 -15.02
N HIS A 123 -14.34 -15.41 -14.23
CA HIS A 123 -15.47 -14.50 -14.01
C HIS A 123 -15.44 -13.30 -14.99
N CYS A 124 -14.42 -13.23 -15.84
CA CYS A 124 -14.34 -12.26 -16.93
C CYS A 124 -15.06 -12.83 -18.16
N SER A 125 -15.86 -12.01 -18.85
CA SER A 125 -16.37 -12.42 -20.17
C SER A 125 -15.18 -12.60 -21.13
N ALA A 126 -15.19 -13.61 -22.01
CA ALA A 126 -14.06 -13.92 -22.89
C ALA A 126 -13.63 -12.77 -23.84
N VAL A 127 -14.52 -11.80 -24.07
CA VAL A 127 -14.30 -10.59 -24.89
C VAL A 127 -13.78 -9.40 -24.05
N GLY A 128 -13.76 -9.54 -22.72
CA GLY A 128 -13.66 -8.41 -21.78
C GLY A 128 -12.26 -8.06 -21.28
N ALA A 129 -11.22 -8.68 -21.84
CA ALA A 129 -9.84 -8.41 -21.44
C ALA A 129 -9.35 -7.07 -22.02
N ILE A 130 -9.16 -6.06 -21.18
CA ILE A 130 -8.56 -4.81 -21.64
C ILE A 130 -7.04 -4.97 -21.70
N ALA A 131 -6.44 -4.73 -22.85
CA ALA A 131 -5.00 -4.94 -23.06
C ALA A 131 -4.11 -3.90 -22.36
N SER A 132 -4.60 -2.66 -22.18
CA SER A 132 -3.78 -1.55 -21.69
C SER A 132 -4.52 -0.72 -20.64
N CYS A 133 -3.77 -0.28 -19.64
CA CYS A 133 -4.27 0.62 -18.61
C CYS A 133 -4.10 2.07 -19.03
N PRO A 134 -4.98 2.98 -18.56
CA PRO A 134 -4.73 4.40 -18.73
C PRO A 134 -3.43 4.80 -18.02
N GLY A 135 -2.78 5.85 -18.51
CA GLY A 135 -1.57 6.38 -17.87
C GLY A 135 -1.83 6.87 -16.43
N PRO A 136 -0.76 7.22 -15.69
CA PRO A 136 -0.86 7.67 -14.31
C PRO A 136 -1.78 8.89 -14.17
N HIS A 137 -2.55 8.90 -13.09
CA HIS A 137 -3.45 9.99 -12.70
C HIS A 137 -3.13 10.41 -11.27
N ILE A 138 -2.82 11.69 -11.05
CA ILE A 138 -2.57 12.23 -9.71
C ILE A 138 -3.83 12.94 -9.22
N ASP A 139 -4.35 12.50 -8.08
CA ASP A 139 -5.48 13.13 -7.39
C ASP A 139 -5.00 14.29 -6.52
N THR A 140 -3.94 14.07 -5.72
CA THR A 140 -3.42 15.08 -4.78
C THR A 140 -1.91 15.00 -4.62
N VAL A 141 -1.29 16.15 -4.34
CA VAL A 141 0.12 16.29 -3.95
C VAL A 141 0.19 17.20 -2.73
N THR A 142 0.77 16.70 -1.65
CA THR A 142 0.84 17.41 -0.37
C THR A 142 2.19 17.20 0.33
N PRO A 143 2.86 18.27 0.80
CA PRO A 143 2.57 19.67 0.52
C PRO A 143 2.83 20.02 -0.96
N ARG A 144 2.36 21.19 -1.42
CA ARG A 144 2.72 21.78 -2.73
C ARG A 144 3.89 22.77 -2.64
N VAL A 145 4.56 22.77 -1.50
CA VAL A 145 5.72 23.63 -1.21
C VAL A 145 6.80 22.78 -0.56
N GLY A 146 8.06 23.13 -0.80
CA GLY A 146 9.22 22.45 -0.25
C GLY A 146 10.37 23.40 0.04
N HIS A 147 11.28 23.01 0.93
CA HIS A 147 12.46 23.80 1.22
C HIS A 147 13.49 23.70 0.10
N VAL A 148 14.18 24.80 -0.21
CA VAL A 148 15.29 24.80 -1.20
C VAL A 148 16.39 23.80 -0.84
N TYR A 149 16.56 23.49 0.45
CA TYR A 149 17.56 22.54 0.95
C TYR A 149 17.15 21.07 0.79
N GLY A 150 15.95 20.80 0.28
CA GLY A 150 15.40 19.45 0.16
C GLY A 150 14.86 18.92 1.48
N GLY A 151 14.78 17.60 1.60
CA GLY A 151 14.28 16.89 2.79
C GLY A 151 12.76 16.94 2.97
N THR A 152 12.04 17.71 2.15
CA THR A 152 10.57 17.81 2.20
C THR A 152 9.93 16.47 1.89
N ILE A 153 9.14 15.93 2.82
CA ILE A 153 8.37 14.71 2.60
C ILE A 153 7.13 15.09 1.80
N VAL A 154 7.06 14.63 0.55
CA VAL A 154 5.94 14.88 -0.36
C VAL A 154 5.15 13.59 -0.53
N THR A 155 3.84 13.68 -0.33
CA THR A 155 2.88 12.60 -0.57
C THR A 155 2.12 12.87 -1.85
N ILE A 156 2.21 11.96 -2.82
CA ILE A 156 1.51 11.96 -4.10
C ILE A 156 0.49 10.82 -4.08
N LYS A 157 -0.81 11.13 -4.18
CA LYS A 157 -1.88 10.13 -4.22
C LYS A 157 -2.57 10.13 -5.58
N GLY A 158 -2.97 8.96 -6.05
CA GLY A 158 -3.53 8.82 -7.38
C GLY A 158 -3.90 7.39 -7.78
N ARG A 159 -3.84 7.15 -9.08
CA ARG A 159 -4.09 5.86 -9.75
C ARG A 159 -3.04 5.61 -10.83
N ASN A 160 -2.78 4.34 -11.10
CA ASN A 160 -1.78 3.84 -12.03
C ASN A 160 -0.38 4.41 -11.76
N LEU A 161 -0.03 4.64 -10.49
CA LEU A 161 1.24 5.23 -10.08
C LEU A 161 2.39 4.20 -9.97
N GLY A 162 2.37 3.16 -10.81
CA GLY A 162 3.34 2.06 -10.82
C GLY A 162 2.82 0.88 -10.02
N ALA A 163 2.99 -0.35 -10.50
CA ALA A 163 2.51 -1.52 -9.78
C ALA A 163 3.55 -2.03 -8.77
N GLU A 164 4.83 -1.80 -9.05
CA GLU A 164 5.95 -2.18 -8.20
C GLU A 164 6.76 -0.96 -7.79
N PHE A 165 7.51 -1.08 -6.70
CA PHE A 165 8.34 0.04 -6.23
C PHE A 165 9.44 0.41 -7.23
N VAL A 166 9.93 -0.57 -8.01
CA VAL A 166 10.96 -0.34 -9.03
C VAL A 166 10.50 0.62 -10.12
N ASP A 167 9.19 0.65 -10.42
CA ASP A 167 8.60 1.54 -11.43
C ASP A 167 8.81 3.02 -11.07
N VAL A 168 8.75 3.34 -9.77
CA VAL A 168 8.79 4.72 -9.26
C VAL A 168 10.13 5.13 -8.68
N LYS A 169 10.98 4.19 -8.26
CA LYS A 169 12.21 4.43 -7.50
C LYS A 169 13.07 5.59 -8.03
N ASN A 170 13.19 5.72 -9.35
CA ASN A 170 13.97 6.77 -10.02
C ASN A 170 13.14 7.58 -11.03
N ASN A 171 11.81 7.50 -10.97
CA ASN A 171 10.92 8.04 -12.00
C ASN A 171 9.92 9.06 -11.43
N VAL A 172 10.37 9.81 -10.42
CA VAL A 172 9.62 10.89 -9.79
C VAL A 172 10.51 12.12 -9.69
N THR A 173 10.07 13.21 -10.34
CA THR A 173 10.72 14.52 -10.22
C THR A 173 9.69 15.60 -9.92
N ILE A 174 10.10 16.61 -9.17
CA ILE A 174 9.27 17.75 -8.80
C ILE A 174 10.04 19.02 -9.12
N ALA A 175 9.46 19.85 -9.98
CA ALA A 175 10.11 21.04 -10.54
C ALA A 175 11.52 20.75 -11.12
N GLY A 176 11.67 19.58 -11.77
CA GLY A 176 12.94 19.14 -12.37
C GLY A 176 13.98 18.59 -11.39
N VAL A 177 13.66 18.50 -10.09
CA VAL A 177 14.54 17.90 -9.07
C VAL A 177 14.05 16.50 -8.73
N ALA A 178 14.98 15.56 -8.51
CA ALA A 178 14.63 14.21 -8.06
C ALA A 178 13.87 14.22 -6.73
N CYS A 179 12.82 13.42 -6.64
CA CYS A 179 12.16 13.07 -5.37
C CYS A 179 12.34 11.58 -5.13
N TYR A 180 12.88 11.20 -3.98
CA TYR A 180 13.29 9.82 -3.69
C TYR A 180 12.17 9.07 -2.96
N PRO A 181 11.44 8.14 -3.61
CA PRO A 181 10.35 7.41 -2.96
C PRO A 181 10.85 6.54 -1.80
N VAL A 182 10.05 6.43 -0.75
CA VAL A 182 10.33 5.62 0.44
C VAL A 182 9.59 4.30 0.32
N SER A 183 10.32 3.19 0.18
CA SER A 183 9.75 1.86 -0.08
C SER A 183 8.71 1.42 0.97
N GLY A 184 9.00 1.64 2.26
CA GLY A 184 8.09 1.26 3.35
C GLY A 184 6.80 2.08 3.45
N LEU A 185 6.71 3.21 2.74
CA LEU A 185 5.52 4.09 2.73
C LEU A 185 4.80 4.08 1.37
N TYR A 186 5.37 3.39 0.38
CA TYR A 186 4.78 3.25 -0.93
C TYR A 186 3.56 2.33 -0.87
N LYS A 187 2.43 2.79 -1.44
CA LYS A 187 1.27 1.94 -1.69
C LYS A 187 1.16 1.72 -3.19
N PRO A 188 1.34 0.48 -3.68
CA PRO A 188 1.28 0.13 -5.09
C PRO A 188 0.15 0.82 -5.84
N ALA A 189 0.51 1.50 -6.93
CA ALA A 189 -0.34 2.24 -7.85
C ALA A 189 -1.16 3.41 -7.26
N ARG A 190 -1.12 3.63 -5.95
CA ARG A 190 -2.04 4.51 -5.21
C ARG A 190 -1.37 5.68 -4.51
N GLU A 191 -0.19 5.46 -3.92
CA GLU A 191 0.46 6.47 -3.08
C GLU A 191 1.98 6.36 -3.16
N ILE A 192 2.62 7.47 -3.54
CA ILE A 192 4.07 7.64 -3.49
C ILE A 192 4.37 8.66 -2.39
N VAL A 193 5.10 8.23 -1.36
CA VAL A 193 5.72 9.13 -0.39
C VAL A 193 7.19 9.25 -0.74
N CYS A 194 7.67 10.46 -1.04
CA CYS A 194 9.05 10.69 -1.46
C CYS A 194 9.70 11.83 -0.68
N ILE A 195 11.02 11.76 -0.53
CA ILE A 195 11.85 12.79 0.07
C ILE A 195 12.39 13.66 -1.06
N LEU A 196 12.05 14.95 -1.04
CA LEU A 196 12.42 15.89 -2.07
C LEU A 196 13.92 16.23 -2.02
N GLY A 197 14.60 16.20 -3.16
CA GLY A 197 15.99 16.65 -3.28
C GLY A 197 16.15 18.16 -3.10
N ALA A 198 17.38 18.58 -2.81
CA ALA A 198 17.75 19.99 -2.76
C ALA A 198 17.59 20.66 -4.13
N SER A 199 17.12 21.90 -4.14
CA SER A 199 16.97 22.66 -5.37
C SER A 199 18.32 23.08 -5.93
N ASP A 200 18.47 22.91 -7.23
CA ASP A 200 19.59 23.36 -8.06
C ASP A 200 19.67 24.89 -8.24
N ALA A 201 18.52 25.57 -8.25
CA ALA A 201 18.40 27.01 -8.49
C ALA A 201 17.82 27.81 -7.29
N GLY A 202 17.78 27.21 -6.09
CA GLY A 202 17.17 27.84 -4.92
C GLY A 202 15.63 27.97 -5.03
N VAL A 203 15.10 29.18 -4.94
CA VAL A 203 13.65 29.42 -5.00
C VAL A 203 13.17 29.28 -6.44
N LYS A 204 12.32 28.27 -6.68
CA LYS A 204 11.77 28.00 -8.02
C LYS A 204 10.38 27.38 -7.96
N LYS A 205 9.71 27.37 -9.11
CA LYS A 205 8.44 26.68 -9.32
C LYS A 205 8.58 25.66 -10.44
N GLY A 206 7.73 24.65 -10.43
CA GLY A 206 7.64 23.72 -11.55
C GLY A 206 6.60 22.63 -11.30
N HIS A 207 6.57 21.66 -12.21
CA HIS A 207 5.54 20.63 -12.21
C HIS A 207 6.04 19.31 -11.64
N VAL A 208 5.08 18.45 -11.29
CA VAL A 208 5.35 17.07 -10.87
C VAL A 208 5.41 16.18 -12.11
N LEU A 209 6.43 15.34 -12.19
CA LEU A 209 6.57 14.28 -13.19
C LEU A 209 6.63 12.93 -12.47
N VAL A 210 5.77 12.02 -12.89
CA VAL A 210 5.71 10.64 -12.38
C VAL A 210 5.59 9.71 -13.57
N LEU A 211 6.41 8.66 -13.63
CA LEU A 211 6.39 7.65 -14.69
C LEU A 211 6.44 8.27 -16.10
N ASN A 212 7.40 9.16 -16.33
CA ASN A 212 7.57 9.91 -17.59
C ASN A 212 6.39 10.79 -18.02
N LYS A 213 5.39 11.02 -17.16
CA LYS A 213 4.26 11.93 -17.42
C LYS A 213 4.35 13.18 -16.55
N THR A 214 4.34 14.35 -17.19
CA THR A 214 4.29 15.66 -16.50
C THR A 214 2.85 16.06 -16.20
N PHE A 215 2.59 16.51 -14.98
CA PHE A 215 1.27 16.95 -14.50
C PHE A 215 1.24 18.48 -14.38
N HIS A 216 0.95 19.16 -15.49
CA HIS A 216 0.97 20.63 -15.60
C HIS A 216 -0.05 21.35 -14.69
N ASN A 217 -1.13 20.67 -14.31
CA ASN A 217 -2.13 21.18 -13.37
C ASN A 217 -1.66 21.17 -11.90
N ILE A 218 -0.44 20.68 -11.64
CA ILE A 218 0.15 20.58 -10.30
C ILE A 218 1.44 21.40 -10.31
N GLU A 219 1.35 22.65 -9.88
CA GLU A 219 2.50 23.49 -9.58
C GLU A 219 2.99 23.21 -8.15
N PHE A 220 4.30 23.03 -8.01
CA PHE A 220 5.03 22.91 -6.75
C PHE A 220 6.02 24.07 -6.63
N GLN A 221 6.22 24.58 -5.42
CA GLN A 221 7.12 25.71 -5.15
C GLN A 221 8.21 25.38 -4.13
N TYR A 222 9.46 25.55 -4.54
CA TYR A 222 10.60 25.63 -3.65
C TYR A 222 10.67 27.00 -2.97
N MET A 223 10.83 27.02 -1.65
CA MET A 223 10.87 28.25 -0.83
C MET A 223 11.98 28.18 0.21
N ASN A 224 12.56 29.34 0.55
CA ASN A 224 13.46 29.45 1.69
C ASN A 224 12.64 29.44 2.99
N PRO A 225 13.08 28.70 4.03
CA PRO A 225 12.53 28.89 5.36
C PRO A 225 12.91 30.28 5.87
N ILE A 226 11.91 31.09 6.24
CA ILE A 226 12.14 32.43 6.78
C ILE A 226 11.80 32.41 8.27
N LEU A 227 12.80 32.54 9.13
CA LEU A 227 12.61 32.87 10.54
C LEU A 227 12.42 34.38 10.68
N GLN A 228 11.23 34.79 11.09
CA GLN A 228 10.86 36.21 11.20
C GLN A 228 11.08 36.75 12.61
N ARG A 229 10.71 35.97 13.64
CA ARG A 229 10.83 36.41 15.04
C ARG A 229 10.96 35.23 15.99
N VAL A 230 11.68 35.45 17.08
CA VAL A 230 11.70 34.54 18.24
C VAL A 230 11.08 35.24 19.43
N THR A 231 10.11 34.60 20.09
CA THR A 231 9.39 35.18 21.22
C THR A 231 9.51 34.34 22.49
N PRO A 232 9.74 34.98 23.66
CA PRO A 232 10.42 36.27 23.79
C PRO A 232 11.81 36.30 23.11
N ASN A 233 12.46 37.46 23.06
CA ASN A 233 13.79 37.65 22.46
C ASN A 233 14.92 37.84 23.49
N LYS A 234 14.60 37.86 24.79
CA LYS A 234 15.55 37.89 25.92
C LYS A 234 15.15 36.81 26.93
N ARG A 235 16.13 36.17 27.59
CA ARG A 235 15.94 35.09 28.58
C ARG A 235 17.11 35.04 29.55
N ALA A 236 16.92 34.37 30.69
CA ALA A 236 17.99 33.98 31.59
C ALA A 236 18.95 32.98 30.91
N VAL A 237 20.24 33.11 31.21
CA VAL A 237 21.31 32.22 30.69
C VAL A 237 21.17 30.78 31.21
N SER A 238 20.47 30.58 32.34
CA SER A 238 20.22 29.28 32.95
C SER A 238 19.41 28.31 32.07
N GLY A 239 18.77 28.79 31.00
CA GLY A 239 17.96 27.96 30.10
C GLY A 239 16.55 27.69 30.60
N GLY A 240 15.91 26.63 30.08
CA GLY A 240 14.56 26.19 30.45
C GLY A 240 13.41 27.03 29.89
N ALA A 241 13.70 28.11 29.16
CA ALA A 241 12.65 28.99 28.66
C ALA A 241 12.05 28.49 27.34
N ILE A 242 10.72 28.50 27.25
CA ILE A 242 10.00 28.14 26.03
C ILE A 242 10.20 29.24 24.99
N LEU A 243 10.79 28.89 23.84
CA LEU A 243 10.93 29.78 22.68
C LEU A 243 9.81 29.51 21.68
N THR A 244 9.20 30.57 21.15
CA THR A 244 8.28 30.48 20.01
C THR A 244 8.95 31.06 18.78
N LEU A 245 9.20 30.21 17.77
CA LEU A 245 9.74 30.61 16.47
C LEU A 245 8.58 30.97 15.53
N HIS A 246 8.57 32.20 15.03
CA HIS A 246 7.59 32.68 14.06
C HIS A 246 8.25 32.80 12.68
N GLY A 247 7.55 32.32 11.65
CA GLY A 247 7.99 32.50 10.28
C GLY A 247 7.11 31.78 9.26
N ASN A 248 7.59 31.71 8.01
CA ASN A 248 6.74 31.29 6.88
C ASN A 248 7.53 30.78 5.67
N PRO A 249 7.26 29.55 5.20
CA PRO A 249 7.01 28.37 6.01
C PRO A 249 8.33 27.92 6.67
N ILE A 250 8.37 27.77 7.99
CA ILE A 250 9.57 27.23 8.69
C ILE A 250 9.53 25.70 8.73
N TYR A 251 8.34 25.12 8.80
CA TYR A 251 8.14 23.68 8.98
C TYR A 251 7.16 23.15 7.94
N LEU A 252 7.57 22.12 7.20
CA LEU A 252 6.77 21.48 6.14
C LEU A 252 6.56 19.98 6.40
N GLY A 253 6.61 19.55 7.65
CA GLY A 253 6.41 18.13 8.00
C GLY A 253 7.68 17.27 7.89
N THR A 254 8.85 17.89 7.89
CA THR A 254 10.17 17.21 7.84
C THR A 254 10.80 17.09 9.22
N SER A 255 12.01 16.55 9.31
CA SER A 255 12.85 16.76 10.48
C SER A 255 13.20 18.26 10.59
N LEU A 256 13.11 18.81 11.79
CA LEU A 256 13.55 20.17 12.12
C LEU A 256 14.42 20.06 13.37
N GLU A 257 15.62 20.63 13.32
CA GLU A 257 16.50 20.78 14.47
C GLU A 257 16.64 22.27 14.77
N VAL A 258 16.55 22.63 16.05
CA VAL A 258 16.72 24.00 16.52
C VAL A 258 17.88 23.99 17.51
N THR A 259 18.90 24.80 17.25
CA THR A 259 20.01 25.01 18.17
C THR A 259 20.06 26.46 18.64
N VAL A 260 20.46 26.65 19.89
CA VAL A 260 20.71 27.97 20.49
C VAL A 260 22.11 27.94 21.08
N ASN A 261 23.04 28.68 20.47
CA ASN A 261 24.48 28.61 20.80
C ASN A 261 24.99 27.16 20.82
N ASP A 262 24.73 26.42 19.73
CA ASP A 262 25.13 25.02 19.50
C ASP A 262 24.53 23.99 20.47
N LYS A 263 23.59 24.39 21.33
CA LYS A 263 22.83 23.47 22.19
C LYS A 263 21.47 23.20 21.58
N VAL A 264 21.12 21.92 21.48
CA VAL A 264 19.82 21.47 20.99
C VAL A 264 18.69 22.04 21.86
N CYS A 265 17.74 22.69 21.22
CA CYS A 265 16.51 23.19 21.81
C CYS A 265 15.38 22.23 21.44
N ASN A 266 14.89 21.48 22.43
CA ASN A 266 13.87 20.47 22.20
C ASN A 266 12.55 21.12 21.72
N ILE A 267 12.08 20.67 20.57
CA ILE A 267 10.81 21.12 20.00
C ILE A 267 9.67 20.48 20.78
N THR A 268 8.86 21.28 21.46
CA THR A 268 7.73 20.80 22.26
C THR A 268 6.42 20.77 21.48
N ARG A 269 6.22 21.67 20.52
CA ARG A 269 4.98 21.78 19.75
C ARG A 269 5.17 22.51 18.43
N PHE A 270 4.46 22.06 17.39
CA PHE A 270 4.27 22.81 16.14
C PHE A 270 2.93 23.54 16.16
N LEU A 271 2.95 24.84 15.86
CA LEU A 271 1.76 25.68 15.75
C LEU A 271 1.58 26.12 14.29
N MET A 272 0.77 25.39 13.54
CA MET A 272 0.38 25.78 12.19
C MET A 272 -0.77 26.79 12.26
N LEU A 273 -0.48 28.07 12.07
CA LEU A 273 -1.52 29.08 11.91
C LEU A 273 -2.19 28.88 10.55
N LYS A 274 -3.41 28.32 10.54
CA LYS A 274 -4.24 28.28 9.33
C LYS A 274 -4.44 29.73 8.87
N LYS A 275 -4.12 30.03 7.60
CA LYS A 275 -4.54 31.29 6.98
C LYS A 275 -6.06 31.40 7.19
N ARG A 276 -6.51 32.47 7.87
CA ARG A 276 -7.93 32.86 7.84
C ARG A 276 -8.30 32.99 6.36
N LYS A 277 -9.31 32.25 5.92
CA LYS A 277 -9.98 32.56 4.65
C LYS A 277 -10.59 33.95 4.85
N THR A 278 -9.97 34.96 4.26
CA THR A 278 -10.59 36.25 3.98
C THR A 278 -11.50 36.09 2.78
#